data_AF-A0A165GTQ1-F1
#
_entry.id   AF-A0A165GTQ1-F1
#
_cell.length_a   1.000
_cell.length_b   1.000
_cell.length_c   1.000
_cell.angle_alpha   90.00
_cell.angle_beta   90.00
_cell.angle_gamma   90.00
#
_symmetry.space_group_name_H-M   'P 1'
#
loop_
_entity.id
_entity.type
_entity.pdbx_description
1 polymer ?
#
loop_
_entity_poly.entity_id
_entity_poly.type
_entity_poly.pdbx_seq_one_letter_code
_entity_poly.pdbx_strand_id
1 'polypeptide(L)'
;MSTYFYELPTTGAIFFTGICDDRSALYTAEVAQATEARANLRAALKESKRADDGGKDYLKLVKVLDDYLPQLYSILNCLEYGELVLKTEPMFSWRTTLSSSVFHNSPRISIPTLSTELIFTLLTYAFALSNLARTVVHSLGEYEKDRAISDAERKVKDERLGFAVTLLCKAAGVFEYIAKDCLAEWERERERVLAAGLNCPRPPDLSREVIVGLSKMALADAQTLAIRKLLSKSAFDSALTPGPPLPKSHPSPVLIAKLHLECAALYSSARSLAKMPGDYRPASGKSKIHLHIGKSKDRDSAVRDEGGEEVAPELRRYLAEEAAFHAALARKWLGVDAGENGDTAKGGIAVAFLAWAKKELEDLKSGTGVLNSDREKEMRERRRDKVTQELESVNVFLRGYKNMNDTVAFQPVPPQSELQAAIPAGRLAVTVRPYAKPTPAFGPGSVEYIRRQAEQLELAELMSEEDVKTHHITDTVSSQTAGSYAGEGSYF
;
A
#
# COMPACT_ATOMS: atom_id res chain seq x y z
N MET A 1 1.70 -3.82 -18.63
CA MET A 1 0.97 -3.07 -17.57
C MET A 1 1.97 -2.43 -16.62
N SER A 2 1.76 -1.19 -16.19
CA SER A 2 2.64 -0.51 -15.23
C SER A 2 1.83 0.01 -14.03
N THR A 3 2.20 -0.39 -12.82
CA THR A 3 1.64 0.11 -11.54
C THR A 3 2.15 1.52 -11.22
N TYR A 4 1.61 2.19 -10.20
CA TYR A 4 2.11 3.52 -9.80
C TYR A 4 3.60 3.49 -9.42
N PHE A 5 4.34 4.56 -9.75
CA PHE A 5 5.74 4.72 -9.36
C PHE A 5 5.83 5.69 -8.19
N TYR A 6 6.27 5.21 -7.03
CA TYR A 6 6.41 6.04 -5.85
C TYR A 6 7.76 6.74 -5.82
N GLU A 7 7.76 8.06 -5.61
CA GLU A 7 8.96 8.74 -5.13
C GLU A 7 9.27 8.26 -3.72
N LEU A 8 10.52 7.88 -3.46
CA LEU A 8 10.96 7.51 -2.13
C LEU A 8 11.37 8.76 -1.34
N PRO A 9 10.89 8.94 -0.10
CA PRO A 9 11.27 10.08 0.70
C PRO A 9 12.75 9.97 1.09
N THR A 10 13.33 11.09 1.52
CA THR A 10 14.70 11.12 2.06
C THR A 10 14.67 11.77 3.43
N THR A 11 15.49 11.26 4.34
CA THR A 11 15.46 11.67 5.74
C THR A 11 16.68 12.50 6.18
N GLY A 12 16.55 13.18 7.31
CA GLY A 12 17.62 13.84 8.07
C GLY A 12 18.49 12.84 8.84
N ALA A 13 19.62 13.30 9.38
CA ALA A 13 20.40 12.48 10.31
C ALA A 13 19.72 12.50 11.68
N ILE A 14 19.76 11.36 12.39
CA ILE A 14 19.30 11.20 13.76
C ILE A 14 20.33 10.33 14.47
N PHE A 15 20.57 10.63 15.74
CA PHE A 15 21.51 9.94 16.60
C PHE A 15 20.78 9.53 17.87
N PHE A 16 20.32 8.28 17.95
CA PHE A 16 19.43 7.85 19.04
C PHE A 16 20.13 7.88 20.39
N THR A 17 21.43 7.61 20.46
CA THR A 17 22.22 7.74 21.70
C THR A 17 22.29 9.18 22.23
N GLY A 18 22.07 10.18 21.37
CA GLY A 18 21.94 11.59 21.78
C GLY A 18 20.53 11.97 22.26
N ILE A 19 19.51 11.17 21.93
CA ILE A 19 18.10 11.43 22.20
C ILE A 19 17.61 10.58 23.38
N CYS A 20 18.04 9.32 23.44
CA CYS A 20 17.68 8.37 24.47
C CYS A 20 18.69 8.40 25.62
N ASP A 21 18.17 8.22 26.83
CA ASP A 21 18.89 7.97 28.06
C ASP A 21 18.63 6.54 28.52
N ASP A 22 19.69 5.74 28.58
CA ASP A 22 19.66 4.38 29.11
C ASP A 22 20.20 4.41 30.53
N ARG A 23 19.30 4.52 31.50
CA ARG A 23 19.67 4.61 32.92
C ARG A 23 20.21 3.29 33.47
N SER A 24 19.82 2.18 32.84
CA SER A 24 20.24 0.83 33.23
C SER A 24 21.59 0.43 32.64
N ALA A 25 22.04 1.17 31.61
CA ALA A 25 23.21 0.85 30.78
C ALA A 25 23.12 -0.53 30.09
N LEU A 26 21.94 -1.14 30.02
CA LEU A 26 21.72 -2.47 29.43
C LEU A 26 21.58 -2.46 27.90
N TYR A 27 21.26 -1.31 27.31
CA TYR A 27 20.91 -1.16 25.89
C TYR A 27 21.80 -0.16 25.14
N THR A 28 22.91 0.27 25.74
CA THR A 28 23.76 1.33 25.18
C THR A 28 24.35 0.94 23.82
N ALA A 29 24.79 -0.31 23.66
CA ALA A 29 25.34 -0.81 22.39
C ALA A 29 24.24 -0.95 21.32
N GLU A 30 23.06 -1.40 21.74
CA GLU A 30 21.88 -1.64 20.92
C GLU A 30 21.30 -0.32 20.38
N VAL A 31 21.25 0.74 21.19
CA VAL A 31 20.86 2.09 20.74
C VAL A 31 21.86 2.66 19.74
N ALA A 32 23.16 2.33 19.87
CA ALA A 32 24.16 2.67 18.87
C ALA A 32 23.95 1.90 17.55
N GLN A 33 23.63 0.61 17.62
CA GLN A 33 23.29 -0.20 16.44
C GLN A 33 22.03 0.32 15.73
N ALA A 34 20.99 0.71 16.47
CA ALA A 34 19.80 1.32 15.89
C ALA A 34 20.11 2.64 15.16
N THR A 35 21.08 3.41 15.69
CA THR A 35 21.58 4.62 15.04
C THR A 35 22.30 4.31 13.72
N GLU A 36 23.14 3.28 13.71
CA GLU A 36 23.82 2.80 12.51
C GLU A 36 22.83 2.29 11.45
N ALA A 37 21.86 1.45 11.84
CA ALA A 37 20.82 0.95 10.95
C ALA A 37 20.02 2.08 10.29
N ARG A 38 19.66 3.12 11.06
CA ARG A 38 19.00 4.32 10.52
C ARG A 38 19.90 5.11 9.58
N ALA A 39 21.20 5.19 9.86
CA ALA A 39 22.18 5.84 8.99
C ALA A 39 22.30 5.10 7.65
N ASN A 40 22.28 3.77 7.67
CA ASN A 40 22.26 2.91 6.48
C ASN A 40 20.99 3.15 5.64
N LEU A 41 19.82 3.23 6.27
CA LEU A 41 18.58 3.61 5.59
C LEU A 41 18.70 4.97 4.90
N ARG A 42 19.20 5.98 5.61
CA ARG A 42 19.41 7.32 5.03
C ARG A 42 20.39 7.29 3.84
N ALA A 43 21.46 6.50 3.92
CA ALA A 43 22.43 6.36 2.85
C ALA A 43 21.80 5.70 1.62
N ALA A 44 21.08 4.59 1.79
CA ALA A 44 20.40 3.87 0.73
C ALA A 44 19.34 4.75 0.02
N LEU A 45 18.58 5.56 0.77
CA LEU A 45 17.61 6.50 0.18
C LEU A 45 18.29 7.62 -0.63
N LYS A 46 19.45 8.11 -0.17
CA LYS A 46 20.22 9.10 -0.92
C LYS A 46 20.82 8.53 -2.20
N GLU A 47 21.34 7.31 -2.14
CA GLU A 47 21.85 6.56 -3.28
C GLU A 47 20.75 6.35 -4.32
N SER A 48 19.59 5.82 -3.88
CA SER A 48 18.42 5.62 -4.75
C SER A 48 17.90 6.92 -5.38
N LYS A 49 17.93 8.05 -4.65
CA LYS A 49 17.56 9.36 -5.21
C LYS A 49 18.50 9.84 -6.31
N ARG A 50 19.78 9.46 -6.26
CA ARG A 50 20.82 9.86 -7.24
C ARG A 50 20.94 8.91 -8.41
N ALA A 51 20.51 7.66 -8.24
CA ALA A 51 20.50 6.67 -9.31
C ALA A 51 19.47 7.03 -10.38
N ASP A 52 19.84 6.82 -11.64
CA ASP A 52 18.92 6.88 -12.76
C ASP A 52 17.83 5.80 -12.61
N ASP A 53 16.69 5.98 -13.28
CA ASP A 53 15.52 5.10 -13.11
C ASP A 53 15.80 3.61 -13.43
N GLY A 54 16.82 3.31 -14.24
CA GLY A 54 17.27 1.94 -14.53
C GLY A 54 18.24 1.33 -13.53
N GLY A 55 18.81 2.12 -12.60
CA GLY A 55 19.85 1.69 -11.65
C GLY A 55 19.37 1.56 -10.20
N LYS A 56 18.07 1.72 -9.93
CA LYS A 56 17.52 1.70 -8.56
C LYS A 56 17.35 0.27 -8.05
N ASP A 57 18.10 -0.08 -7.01
CA ASP A 57 17.98 -1.37 -6.31
C ASP A 57 16.95 -1.28 -5.17
N TYR A 58 15.68 -1.52 -5.50
CA TYR A 58 14.61 -1.57 -4.51
C TYR A 58 14.69 -2.78 -3.57
N LEU A 59 15.34 -3.87 -3.99
CA LEU A 59 15.53 -5.03 -3.12
C LEU A 59 16.50 -4.71 -1.98
N LYS A 60 17.59 -4.00 -2.28
CA LYS A 60 18.51 -3.46 -1.26
C LYS A 60 17.77 -2.56 -0.27
N LEU A 61 16.91 -1.67 -0.75
CA LEU A 61 16.11 -0.80 0.13
C LEU A 61 15.15 -1.58 1.03
N VAL A 62 14.46 -2.59 0.49
CA VAL A 62 13.58 -3.48 1.28
C VAL A 62 14.39 -4.16 2.40
N LYS A 63 15.58 -4.71 2.08
CA LYS A 63 16.45 -5.34 3.09
C LYS A 63 16.91 -4.37 4.17
N VAL A 64 17.34 -3.17 3.80
CA VAL A 64 17.77 -2.14 4.77
C VAL A 64 16.61 -1.73 5.69
N LEU A 65 15.38 -1.71 5.19
CA LEU A 65 14.19 -1.46 6.00
C LEU A 65 13.83 -2.65 6.90
N ASP A 66 13.94 -3.88 6.39
CA ASP A 66 13.77 -5.11 7.18
C ASP A 66 14.79 -5.19 8.34
N ASP A 67 16.01 -4.66 8.15
CA ASP A 67 17.03 -4.57 9.21
C ASP A 67 16.75 -3.44 10.22
N TYR A 68 16.19 -2.30 9.76
CA TYR A 68 15.96 -1.14 10.61
C TYR A 68 14.66 -1.22 11.43
N LEU A 69 13.58 -1.78 10.89
CA LEU A 69 12.29 -1.85 11.58
C LEU A 69 12.36 -2.55 12.95
N PRO A 70 13.02 -3.72 13.10
CA PRO A 70 13.21 -4.36 14.41
C PRO A 70 13.89 -3.44 15.43
N GLN A 71 14.90 -2.68 15.00
CA GLN A 71 15.64 -1.74 15.84
C GLN A 71 14.76 -0.55 16.28
N LEU A 72 13.94 -0.03 15.36
CA LEU A 72 13.00 1.05 15.67
C LEU A 72 11.92 0.59 16.65
N TYR A 73 11.34 -0.60 16.44
CA TYR A 73 10.38 -1.16 17.39
C TYR A 73 10.97 -1.40 18.77
N SER A 74 12.25 -1.80 18.87
CA SER A 74 12.94 -1.89 20.16
C SER A 74 13.03 -0.56 20.89
N ILE A 75 13.41 0.53 20.19
CA ILE A 75 13.44 1.85 20.80
C ILE A 75 12.04 2.25 21.29
N LEU A 76 11.01 2.07 20.46
CA LEU A 76 9.63 2.42 20.82
C LEU A 76 9.16 1.64 22.05
N ASN A 77 9.37 0.32 22.07
CA ASN A 77 8.98 -0.52 23.20
C ASN A 77 9.77 -0.16 24.46
N CYS A 78 11.08 0.06 24.37
CA CYS A 78 11.85 0.46 25.54
C CYS A 78 11.37 1.79 26.13
N LEU A 79 10.94 2.74 25.29
CA LEU A 79 10.37 4.00 25.75
C LEU A 79 8.99 3.80 26.39
N GLU A 80 8.14 2.96 25.81
CA GLU A 80 6.81 2.63 26.32
C GLU A 80 6.87 1.96 27.71
N TYR A 81 7.81 1.03 27.90
CA TYR A 81 8.01 0.30 29.16
C TYR A 81 8.94 1.03 30.15
N GLY A 82 9.47 2.21 29.79
CA GLY A 82 10.32 3.03 30.66
C GLY A 82 11.77 2.53 30.84
N GLU A 83 12.20 1.56 30.04
CA GLU A 83 13.59 1.08 29.95
C GLU A 83 14.53 2.15 29.37
N LEU A 84 14.01 2.97 28.45
CA LEU A 84 14.68 4.17 27.93
C LEU A 84 13.85 5.41 28.27
N VAL A 85 14.52 6.55 28.40
CA VAL A 85 13.87 7.86 28.58
C VAL A 85 14.36 8.83 27.50
N LEU A 86 13.50 9.73 27.02
CA LEU A 86 13.91 10.80 26.12
C LEU A 86 14.60 11.93 26.89
N LYS A 87 15.81 12.30 26.48
CA LYS A 87 16.56 13.47 26.98
C LYS A 87 15.94 14.77 26.48
N THR A 88 15.47 14.76 25.24
CA THR A 88 14.88 15.90 24.52
C THR A 88 13.82 15.40 23.55
N GLU A 89 12.86 16.26 23.19
CA GLU A 89 11.89 15.95 22.14
C GLU A 89 12.61 15.71 20.79
N PRO A 90 12.50 14.52 20.18
CA PRO A 90 13.21 14.20 18.95
C PRO A 90 12.58 14.87 17.73
N MET A 91 13.40 15.55 16.93
CA MET A 91 12.97 16.19 15.67
C MET A 91 13.29 15.30 14.47
N PHE A 92 12.28 14.68 13.86
CA PHE A 92 12.46 13.84 12.67
C PHE A 92 12.24 14.62 11.40
N SER A 93 13.25 14.66 10.52
CA SER A 93 13.16 15.38 9.26
C SER A 93 12.97 14.44 8.07
N TRP A 94 11.85 14.56 7.37
CA TRP A 94 11.48 13.73 6.22
C TRP A 94 11.03 14.61 5.04
N ARG A 95 11.22 14.10 3.81
CA ARG A 95 10.58 14.70 2.62
C ARG A 95 9.18 14.14 2.45
N THR A 96 8.20 14.99 2.17
CA THR A 96 6.83 14.57 1.88
C THR A 96 6.68 14.30 0.39
N THR A 97 6.32 13.07 0.06
CA THR A 97 6.28 12.59 -1.34
C THR A 97 4.86 12.56 -1.90
N LEU A 98 3.85 12.77 -1.04
CA LEU A 98 2.44 12.81 -1.43
C LEU A 98 1.88 14.24 -1.48
N SER A 99 2.57 15.22 -0.91
CA SER A 99 2.21 16.64 -1.01
C SER A 99 2.37 17.16 -2.44
N SER A 100 1.43 18.02 -2.87
CA SER A 100 1.58 18.86 -4.04
C SER A 100 2.74 19.84 -3.83
N SER A 101 3.72 19.83 -4.74
CA SER A 101 4.84 20.78 -4.73
C SER A 101 4.82 21.58 -6.02
N VAL A 102 4.97 22.90 -5.89
CA VAL A 102 5.08 23.83 -7.03
C VAL A 102 6.46 23.69 -7.70
N PHE A 103 7.45 23.18 -6.97
CA PHE A 103 8.81 22.97 -7.46
C PHE A 103 9.09 21.47 -7.63
N HIS A 104 10.02 21.11 -8.51
CA HIS A 104 10.46 19.72 -8.78
C HIS A 104 11.14 19.01 -7.58
N ASN A 105 11.02 19.53 -6.36
CA ASN A 105 11.54 18.92 -5.15
C ASN A 105 10.42 18.80 -4.12
N SER A 106 10.21 17.57 -3.63
CA SER A 106 9.41 17.30 -2.44
C SER A 106 9.89 18.14 -1.25
N PRO A 107 8.99 18.86 -0.56
CA PRO A 107 9.36 19.69 0.57
C PRO A 107 9.85 18.81 1.71
N ARG A 108 10.78 19.37 2.50
CA ARG A 108 11.31 18.71 3.69
C ARG A 108 10.69 19.36 4.90
N ILE A 109 10.08 18.55 5.75
CA ILE A 109 9.47 18.97 7.00
C ILE A 109 10.22 18.35 8.18
N SER A 110 10.08 18.95 9.35
CA SER A 110 10.58 18.41 10.61
C SER A 110 9.40 18.26 11.56
N ILE A 111 9.16 17.06 12.06
CA ILE A 111 8.04 16.75 12.95
C ILE A 111 8.58 16.17 14.27
N PRO A 112 8.19 16.73 15.42
CA PRO A 112 8.68 16.34 16.75
C PRO A 112 7.94 15.13 17.34
N THR A 113 7.79 14.01 16.63
CA THR A 113 7.10 12.82 17.18
C THR A 113 7.78 11.52 16.79
N LEU A 114 7.88 10.56 17.72
CA LEU A 114 8.48 9.24 17.45
C LEU A 114 7.66 8.45 16.46
N SER A 115 6.33 8.56 16.53
CA SER A 115 5.43 7.92 15.57
C SER A 115 5.68 8.41 14.14
N THR A 116 6.18 9.64 13.95
CA THR A 116 6.58 10.11 12.61
C THR A 116 7.66 9.23 12.02
N GLU A 117 8.70 8.89 12.78
CA GLU A 117 9.79 8.05 12.29
C GLU A 117 9.27 6.67 11.88
N LEU A 118 8.39 6.07 12.70
CA LEU A 118 7.77 4.79 12.38
C LEU A 118 6.92 4.88 11.11
N ILE A 119 6.02 5.85 11.03
CA ILE A 119 5.10 6.00 9.89
C ILE A 119 5.89 6.24 8.60
N PHE A 120 6.85 7.15 8.57
CA PHE A 120 7.65 7.39 7.36
C PHE A 120 8.52 6.20 6.98
N THR A 121 9.05 5.44 7.95
CA THR A 121 9.79 4.21 7.68
C THR A 121 8.88 3.15 7.04
N LEU A 122 7.67 2.95 7.58
CA LEU A 122 6.69 2.01 7.04
C LEU A 122 6.14 2.46 5.67
N LEU A 123 5.89 3.76 5.47
CA LEU A 123 5.53 4.30 4.16
C LEU A 123 6.64 4.03 3.13
N THR A 124 7.89 4.29 3.50
CA THR A 124 9.05 3.99 2.66
C THR A 124 9.13 2.51 2.31
N TYR A 125 8.82 1.63 3.27
CA TYR A 125 8.76 0.17 3.05
C TYR A 125 7.67 -0.22 2.05
N ALA A 126 6.45 0.29 2.21
CA ALA A 126 5.36 0.05 1.27
C ALA A 126 5.65 0.59 -0.13
N PHE A 127 6.30 1.77 -0.23
CA PHE A 127 6.74 2.33 -1.52
C PHE A 127 7.83 1.49 -2.17
N ALA A 128 8.83 1.03 -1.40
CA ALA A 128 9.89 0.17 -1.90
C ALA A 128 9.36 -1.19 -2.39
N LEU A 129 8.42 -1.81 -1.66
CA LEU A 129 7.72 -3.02 -2.09
C LEU A 129 6.96 -2.82 -3.40
N SER A 130 6.23 -1.70 -3.52
CA SER A 130 5.46 -1.36 -4.73
C SER A 130 6.36 -1.09 -5.93
N ASN A 131 7.47 -0.38 -5.73
CA ASN A 131 8.45 -0.12 -6.78
C ASN A 131 9.22 -1.39 -7.18
N LEU A 132 9.53 -2.29 -6.23
CA LEU A 132 10.11 -3.59 -6.52
C LEU A 132 9.16 -4.44 -7.38
N ALA A 133 7.86 -4.47 -7.04
CA ALA A 133 6.84 -5.14 -7.85
C ALA A 133 6.80 -4.55 -9.27
N ARG A 134 6.87 -3.23 -9.40
CA ARG A 134 6.94 -2.55 -10.70
C ARG A 134 8.18 -2.96 -11.51
N THR A 135 9.36 -3.04 -10.89
CA THR A 135 10.60 -3.48 -11.58
C THR A 135 10.48 -4.93 -12.04
N VAL A 136 9.94 -5.83 -11.20
CA VAL A 136 9.67 -7.22 -11.59
C VAL A 136 8.75 -7.27 -12.80
N VAL A 137 7.61 -6.56 -12.76
CA VAL A 137 6.64 -6.53 -13.86
C VAL A 137 7.25 -5.94 -15.14
N HIS A 138 8.07 -4.90 -15.02
CA HIS A 138 8.75 -4.28 -16.15
C HIS A 138 9.70 -5.28 -16.83
N SER A 139 10.47 -6.03 -16.04
CA SER A 139 11.40 -7.05 -16.57
C SER A 139 10.72 -8.22 -17.30
N LEU A 140 9.43 -8.46 -17.03
CA LEU A 140 8.66 -9.53 -17.67
C LEU A 140 8.21 -9.17 -19.10
N GLY A 141 8.21 -7.89 -19.48
CA GLY A 141 7.70 -7.46 -20.79
C GLY A 141 6.24 -7.90 -21.01
N GLU A 142 5.84 -8.15 -22.27
CA GLU A 142 4.54 -8.73 -22.64
C GLU A 142 4.69 -10.21 -23.03
N TYR A 143 5.31 -11.00 -22.16
CA TYR A 143 5.63 -12.40 -22.43
C TYR A 143 4.43 -13.28 -22.81
N GLU A 144 3.24 -12.95 -22.32
CA GLU A 144 2.01 -13.65 -22.64
C GLU A 144 1.58 -13.50 -24.10
N LYS A 145 2.17 -12.57 -24.86
CA LYS A 145 1.91 -12.38 -26.30
C LYS A 145 3.05 -12.90 -27.18
N ASP A 146 4.14 -13.39 -26.58
CA ASP A 146 5.27 -13.93 -27.32
C ASP A 146 4.90 -15.28 -27.93
N ARG A 147 4.86 -15.34 -29.26
CA ARG A 147 4.49 -16.56 -30.01
C ARG A 147 5.55 -17.67 -29.91
N ALA A 148 6.77 -17.35 -29.51
CA ALA A 148 7.87 -18.30 -29.39
C ALA A 148 8.02 -18.86 -27.96
N ILE A 149 7.26 -18.36 -26.98
CA ILE A 149 7.41 -18.79 -25.59
C ILE A 149 6.95 -20.23 -25.39
N SER A 150 7.75 -21.02 -24.67
CA SER A 150 7.35 -22.36 -24.25
C SER A 150 6.37 -22.31 -23.07
N ASP A 151 5.55 -23.36 -22.89
CA ASP A 151 4.63 -23.43 -21.74
C ASP A 151 5.37 -23.41 -20.39
N ALA A 152 6.56 -24.03 -20.33
CA ALA A 152 7.41 -24.03 -19.15
C ALA A 152 7.93 -22.62 -18.83
N GLU A 153 8.45 -21.90 -19.83
CA GLU A 153 8.94 -20.53 -19.63
C GLU A 153 7.81 -19.57 -19.25
N ARG A 154 6.64 -19.71 -19.87
CA ARG A 154 5.45 -18.93 -19.51
C ARG A 154 5.06 -19.13 -18.04
N LYS A 155 5.03 -20.38 -17.56
CA LYS A 155 4.72 -20.68 -16.15
C LYS A 155 5.72 -20.06 -15.19
N VAL A 156 7.02 -20.09 -15.50
CA VAL A 156 8.05 -19.41 -14.71
C VAL A 156 7.82 -17.88 -14.66
N LYS A 157 7.44 -17.28 -15.79
CA LYS A 157 7.09 -15.85 -15.84
C LYS A 157 5.79 -15.55 -15.07
N ASP A 158 4.81 -16.45 -15.10
CA ASP A 158 3.57 -16.36 -14.30
C ASP A 158 3.85 -16.45 -12.77
N GLU A 159 4.84 -17.22 -12.35
CA GLU A 159 5.31 -17.28 -10.95
C GLU A 159 5.95 -15.95 -10.52
N ARG A 160 6.82 -15.39 -11.37
CA ARG A 160 7.41 -14.05 -11.13
C ARG A 160 6.35 -12.95 -11.08
N LEU A 161 5.32 -13.04 -11.93
CA LEU A 161 4.17 -12.14 -11.87
C LEU A 161 3.39 -12.31 -10.55
N GLY A 162 3.22 -13.55 -10.09
CA GLY A 162 2.61 -13.86 -8.79
C GLY A 162 3.43 -13.35 -7.59
N PHE A 163 4.76 -13.30 -7.71
CA PHE A 163 5.62 -12.66 -6.73
C PHE A 163 5.36 -11.15 -6.65
N ALA A 164 5.23 -10.46 -7.79
CA ALA A 164 4.86 -9.04 -7.82
C ALA A 164 3.48 -8.77 -7.19
N VAL A 165 2.50 -9.63 -7.44
CA VAL A 165 1.18 -9.60 -6.75
C VAL A 165 1.37 -9.67 -5.23
N THR A 166 2.21 -10.60 -4.76
CA THR A 166 2.48 -10.78 -3.33
C THR A 166 3.11 -9.53 -2.69
N LEU A 167 4.05 -8.88 -3.38
CA LEU A 167 4.68 -7.65 -2.91
C LEU A 167 3.65 -6.52 -2.74
N LEU A 168 2.73 -6.35 -3.70
CA LEU A 168 1.67 -5.34 -3.63
C LEU A 168 0.63 -5.65 -2.54
N CYS A 169 0.26 -6.92 -2.35
CA CYS A 169 -0.60 -7.32 -1.23
C CYS A 169 0.04 -7.02 0.14
N LYS A 170 1.37 -7.19 0.26
CA LYS A 170 2.13 -6.80 1.46
C LYS A 170 2.13 -5.28 1.64
N ALA A 171 2.41 -4.52 0.58
CA ALA A 171 2.38 -3.05 0.63
C ALA A 171 1.00 -2.53 1.05
N ALA A 172 -0.08 -3.10 0.51
CA ALA A 172 -1.45 -2.77 0.91
C ALA A 172 -1.70 -2.97 2.41
N GLY A 173 -1.14 -4.04 3.01
CA GLY A 173 -1.28 -4.31 4.43
C GLY A 173 -0.42 -3.44 5.33
N VAL A 174 0.75 -3.03 4.84
CA VAL A 174 1.58 -2.02 5.53
C VAL A 174 0.82 -0.69 5.59
N PHE A 175 0.24 -0.23 4.47
CA PHE A 175 -0.60 0.97 4.46
C PHE A 175 -1.81 0.84 5.39
N GLU A 176 -2.49 -0.31 5.38
CA GLU A 176 -3.64 -0.55 6.24
C GLU A 176 -3.26 -0.49 7.73
N TYR A 177 -2.13 -1.09 8.11
CA TYR A 177 -1.59 -1.03 9.47
C TYR A 177 -1.22 0.40 9.89
N ILE A 178 -0.55 1.16 9.03
CA ILE A 178 -0.25 2.58 9.31
C ILE A 178 -1.55 3.34 9.57
N ALA A 179 -2.54 3.15 8.69
CA ALA A 179 -3.80 3.87 8.76
C ALA A 179 -4.64 3.52 9.98
N LYS A 180 -4.61 2.27 10.45
CA LYS A 180 -5.41 1.80 11.58
C LYS A 180 -4.73 2.06 12.92
N ASP A 181 -3.46 1.67 13.03
CA ASP A 181 -2.74 1.57 14.29
C ASP A 181 -1.81 2.77 14.52
N CYS A 182 -0.91 3.05 13.57
CA CYS A 182 0.14 4.06 13.79
C CYS A 182 -0.37 5.50 13.83
N LEU A 183 -1.34 5.85 12.99
CA LEU A 183 -1.87 7.23 12.95
C LEU A 183 -2.62 7.62 14.23
N ALA A 184 -3.25 6.66 14.92
CA ALA A 184 -3.92 6.95 16.18
C ALA A 184 -2.91 7.35 17.27
N GLU A 185 -1.75 6.69 17.33
CA GLU A 185 -0.66 7.08 18.23
C GLU A 185 -0.09 8.44 17.82
N TRP A 186 0.16 8.64 16.53
CA TRP A 186 0.68 9.91 16.03
C TRP A 186 -0.25 11.10 16.34
N GLU A 187 -1.56 10.91 16.25
CA GLU A 187 -2.56 11.93 16.63
C GLU A 187 -2.45 12.30 18.11
N ARG A 188 -2.29 11.31 19.02
CA ARG A 188 -2.05 11.55 20.45
C ARG A 188 -0.74 12.30 20.71
N GLU A 189 0.37 11.86 20.09
CA GLU A 189 1.66 12.53 20.24
C GLU A 189 1.62 13.96 19.73
N ARG A 190 0.92 14.20 18.60
CA ARG A 190 0.75 15.53 18.02
C ARG A 190 -0.01 16.46 18.96
N GLU A 191 -1.08 16.01 19.60
CA GLU A 191 -1.82 16.82 20.58
C GLU A 191 -0.93 17.25 21.75
N ARG A 192 -0.15 16.32 22.31
CA ARG A 192 0.82 16.61 23.38
C ARG A 192 1.86 17.66 22.95
N VAL A 193 2.43 17.50 21.76
CA VAL A 193 3.44 18.40 21.21
C VAL A 193 2.87 19.80 20.97
N LEU A 194 1.66 19.91 20.43
CA LEU A 194 1.00 21.19 20.20
C LEU A 194 0.68 21.89 21.52
N ALA A 195 0.23 21.15 22.53
CA ALA A 195 0.02 21.67 23.88
C ALA A 195 1.32 22.19 24.52
N ALA A 196 2.47 21.61 24.16
CA ALA A 196 3.79 22.08 24.55
C ALA A 196 4.32 23.28 23.71
N GLY A 197 3.50 23.83 22.80
CA GLY A 197 3.85 24.98 21.97
C GLY A 197 4.77 24.69 20.79
N LEU A 198 5.00 23.42 20.45
CA LEU A 198 5.83 23.01 19.32
C LEU A 198 4.99 22.91 18.04
N ASN A 199 5.57 23.31 16.91
CA ASN A 199 4.92 23.17 15.60
C ASN A 199 4.95 21.70 15.13
N CYS A 200 3.79 21.18 14.70
CA CYS A 200 3.64 19.82 14.20
C CYS A 200 2.80 19.80 12.91
N PRO A 201 3.44 19.95 11.73
CA PRO A 201 2.74 19.97 10.45
C PRO A 201 2.06 18.63 10.15
N ARG A 202 0.95 18.67 9.39
CA ARG A 202 0.15 17.50 8.98
C ARG A 202 0.10 17.40 7.45
N PRO A 203 1.14 16.87 6.79
CA PRO A 203 1.11 16.64 5.35
C PRO A 203 0.15 15.49 4.99
N PRO A 204 -0.22 15.35 3.71
CA PRO A 204 -0.91 14.17 3.16
C PRO A 204 -0.31 12.83 3.53
N ASP A 205 1.02 12.74 3.66
CA ASP A 205 1.73 11.54 4.12
C ASP A 205 1.27 11.07 5.51
N LEU A 206 0.66 11.94 6.31
CA LEU A 206 0.12 11.65 7.66
C LEU A 206 -1.41 11.83 7.73
N SER A 207 -2.11 11.73 6.58
CA SER A 207 -3.58 11.67 6.53
C SER A 207 -4.05 10.22 6.49
N ARG A 208 -5.00 9.87 7.37
CA ARG A 208 -5.62 8.54 7.41
C ARG A 208 -6.30 8.21 6.10
N GLU A 209 -7.03 9.17 5.54
CA GLU A 209 -7.76 9.02 4.28
C GLU A 209 -6.80 8.72 3.14
N VAL A 210 -5.70 9.48 3.02
CA VAL A 210 -4.69 9.27 1.98
C VAL A 210 -4.08 7.88 2.10
N ILE A 211 -3.68 7.45 3.31
CA ILE A 211 -3.03 6.16 3.52
C ILE A 211 -4.01 4.99 3.29
N VAL A 212 -5.29 5.11 3.68
CA VAL A 212 -6.34 4.14 3.30
C VAL A 212 -6.50 4.10 1.78
N GLY A 213 -6.44 5.25 1.12
CA GLY A 213 -6.44 5.35 -0.34
C GLY A 213 -5.27 4.60 -0.98
N LEU A 214 -4.06 4.73 -0.43
CA LEU A 214 -2.87 4.00 -0.88
C LEU A 214 -3.00 2.49 -0.69
N SER A 215 -3.58 2.03 0.43
CA SER A 215 -3.87 0.61 0.65
C SER A 215 -4.79 0.05 -0.43
N LYS A 216 -5.90 0.76 -0.73
CA LYS A 216 -6.84 0.38 -1.81
C LYS A 216 -6.19 0.41 -3.19
N MET A 217 -5.34 1.40 -3.46
CA MET A 217 -4.60 1.51 -4.72
C MET A 217 -3.65 0.31 -4.89
N ALA A 218 -2.85 -0.03 -3.87
CA ALA A 218 -1.94 -1.17 -3.91
C ALA A 218 -2.68 -2.51 -4.09
N LEU A 219 -3.85 -2.67 -3.46
CA LEU A 219 -4.70 -3.85 -3.66
C LEU A 219 -5.27 -3.90 -5.10
N ALA A 220 -5.67 -2.77 -5.66
CA ALA A 220 -6.13 -2.68 -7.04
C ALA A 220 -5.02 -3.00 -8.05
N ASP A 221 -3.80 -2.50 -7.83
CA ASP A 221 -2.61 -2.84 -8.62
C ASP A 221 -2.32 -4.36 -8.55
N ALA A 222 -2.41 -4.95 -7.35
CA ALA A 222 -2.24 -6.40 -7.16
C ALA A 222 -3.29 -7.21 -7.93
N GLN A 223 -4.55 -6.80 -7.83
CA GLN A 223 -5.67 -7.39 -8.57
C GLN A 223 -5.46 -7.29 -10.08
N THR A 224 -4.98 -6.15 -10.60
CA THR A 224 -4.66 -5.96 -12.01
C THR A 224 -3.60 -6.96 -12.51
N LEU A 225 -2.54 -7.20 -11.73
CA LEU A 225 -1.54 -8.21 -12.07
C LEU A 225 -2.07 -9.64 -11.93
N ALA A 226 -2.98 -9.90 -10.98
CA ALA A 226 -3.64 -11.19 -10.86
C ALA A 226 -4.54 -11.50 -12.07
N ILE A 227 -5.26 -10.49 -12.58
CA ILE A 227 -6.03 -10.61 -13.83
C ILE A 227 -5.10 -10.93 -15.00
N ARG A 228 -3.98 -10.21 -15.11
CA ARG A 228 -2.96 -10.48 -16.14
C ARG A 228 -2.46 -11.92 -16.10
N LYS A 229 -2.12 -12.43 -14.90
CA LYS A 229 -1.68 -13.81 -14.69
C LYS A 229 -2.78 -14.80 -15.09
N LEU A 230 -4.02 -14.54 -14.67
CA LEU A 230 -5.17 -15.40 -14.97
C LEU A 230 -5.43 -15.50 -16.48
N LEU A 231 -5.19 -14.42 -17.22
CA LEU A 231 -5.33 -14.35 -18.67
C LEU A 231 -4.08 -14.80 -19.45
N SER A 232 -2.98 -15.20 -18.80
CA SER A 232 -1.70 -15.41 -19.49
C SER A 232 -1.79 -16.49 -20.58
N LYS A 233 -2.49 -17.60 -20.31
CA LYS A 233 -2.65 -18.68 -21.29
C LYS A 233 -3.54 -18.27 -22.45
N SER A 234 -4.67 -17.64 -22.14
CA SER A 234 -5.63 -17.22 -23.16
C SER A 234 -5.11 -16.06 -24.00
N ALA A 235 -4.31 -15.16 -23.43
CA ALA A 235 -3.63 -14.11 -24.17
C ALA A 235 -2.65 -14.68 -25.20
N PHE A 236 -1.91 -15.73 -24.84
CA PHE A 236 -1.03 -16.44 -25.78
C PHE A 236 -1.83 -17.08 -26.91
N ASP A 237 -2.90 -17.79 -26.59
CA ASP A 237 -3.74 -18.45 -27.61
C ASP A 237 -4.43 -17.40 -28.52
N SER A 238 -4.92 -16.29 -27.96
CA SER A 238 -5.53 -15.19 -28.72
C SER A 238 -4.54 -14.38 -29.56
N ALA A 239 -3.25 -14.41 -29.25
CA ALA A 239 -2.22 -13.78 -30.10
C ALA A 239 -2.10 -14.48 -31.47
N LEU A 240 -2.55 -15.74 -31.57
CA LEU A 240 -2.61 -16.50 -32.82
C LEU A 240 -3.94 -16.26 -33.56
N THR A 241 -5.05 -16.25 -32.83
CA THR A 241 -6.40 -16.04 -33.37
C THR A 241 -7.14 -14.98 -32.57
N PRO A 242 -7.00 -13.68 -32.92
CA PRO A 242 -7.64 -12.60 -32.18
C PRO A 242 -9.14 -12.48 -32.53
N GLY A 243 -9.96 -12.23 -31.51
CA GLY A 243 -11.40 -12.01 -31.66
C GLY A 243 -12.26 -13.22 -31.28
N PRO A 244 -13.56 -13.18 -31.58
CA PRO A 244 -14.47 -14.29 -31.31
C PRO A 244 -14.27 -15.44 -32.31
N PRO A 245 -14.49 -16.71 -31.90
CA PRO A 245 -14.80 -17.13 -30.53
C PRO A 245 -13.57 -17.09 -29.62
N LEU A 246 -13.79 -16.99 -28.31
CA LEU A 246 -12.70 -17.06 -27.33
C LEU A 246 -12.02 -18.44 -27.33
N PRO A 247 -10.70 -18.51 -27.05
CA PRO A 247 -10.02 -19.78 -26.93
C PRO A 247 -10.55 -20.55 -25.71
N LYS A 248 -10.52 -21.89 -25.76
CA LYS A 248 -10.98 -22.77 -24.67
C LYS A 248 -10.22 -22.58 -23.35
N SER A 249 -9.02 -22.01 -23.42
CA SER A 249 -8.21 -21.66 -22.24
C SER A 249 -8.66 -20.37 -21.54
N HIS A 250 -9.57 -19.61 -22.15
CA HIS A 250 -10.05 -18.35 -21.59
C HIS A 250 -10.92 -18.60 -20.35
N PRO A 251 -10.63 -17.95 -19.21
CA PRO A 251 -11.53 -17.94 -18.05
C PRO A 251 -12.91 -17.37 -18.40
N SER A 252 -13.90 -17.50 -17.52
CA SER A 252 -15.22 -16.89 -17.75
C SER A 252 -15.12 -15.36 -18.00
N PRO A 253 -15.62 -14.82 -19.13
CA PRO A 253 -15.56 -13.38 -19.40
C PRO A 253 -16.27 -12.53 -18.34
N VAL A 254 -17.44 -12.96 -17.86
CA VAL A 254 -18.12 -12.29 -16.74
C VAL A 254 -17.29 -12.30 -15.44
N LEU A 255 -16.50 -13.34 -15.18
CA LEU A 255 -15.58 -13.33 -14.05
C LEU A 255 -14.55 -12.21 -14.23
N ILE A 256 -13.90 -12.12 -15.39
CA ILE A 256 -12.92 -11.08 -15.69
C ILE A 256 -13.53 -9.68 -15.58
N ALA A 257 -14.77 -9.50 -16.06
CA ALA A 257 -15.51 -8.26 -15.89
C ALA A 257 -15.66 -7.86 -14.42
N LYS A 258 -16.08 -8.79 -13.55
CA LYS A 258 -16.21 -8.56 -12.11
C LYS A 258 -14.88 -8.22 -11.44
N LEU A 259 -13.78 -8.84 -11.87
CA LEU A 259 -12.44 -8.52 -11.35
C LEU A 259 -12.04 -7.07 -11.72
N HIS A 260 -12.34 -6.61 -12.94
CA HIS A 260 -12.08 -5.23 -13.37
C HIS A 260 -13.02 -4.21 -12.70
N LEU A 261 -14.29 -4.55 -12.48
CA LEU A 261 -15.23 -3.70 -11.73
C LEU A 261 -14.72 -3.41 -10.32
N GLU A 262 -14.14 -4.42 -9.67
CA GLU A 262 -13.53 -4.26 -8.36
C GLU A 262 -12.32 -3.33 -8.38
N CYS A 263 -11.41 -3.49 -9.35
CA CYS A 263 -10.31 -2.54 -9.55
C CYS A 263 -10.83 -1.10 -9.72
N ALA A 264 -11.85 -0.90 -10.57
CA ALA A 264 -12.43 0.41 -10.80
C ALA A 264 -13.04 1.02 -9.53
N ALA A 265 -13.71 0.21 -8.71
CA ALA A 265 -14.26 0.61 -7.42
C ALA A 265 -13.16 1.00 -6.42
N LEU A 266 -12.09 0.20 -6.30
CA LEU A 266 -10.95 0.49 -5.43
C LEU A 266 -10.24 1.78 -5.82
N TYR A 267 -9.91 1.97 -7.11
CA TYR A 267 -9.27 3.20 -7.58
C TYR A 267 -10.17 4.43 -7.40
N SER A 268 -11.47 4.30 -7.67
CA SER A 268 -12.43 5.39 -7.45
C SER A 268 -12.52 5.77 -5.98
N SER A 269 -12.56 4.78 -5.10
CA SER A 269 -12.58 5.00 -3.65
C SER A 269 -11.28 5.63 -3.15
N ALA A 270 -10.12 5.16 -3.63
CA ALA A 270 -8.82 5.75 -3.33
C ALA A 270 -8.74 7.21 -3.81
N ARG A 271 -9.26 7.52 -5.00
CA ARG A 271 -9.32 8.89 -5.53
C ARG A 271 -10.17 9.81 -4.65
N SER A 272 -11.34 9.34 -4.21
CA SER A 272 -12.21 10.13 -3.33
C SER A 272 -11.50 10.43 -2.01
N LEU A 273 -10.85 9.43 -1.41
CA LEU A 273 -10.07 9.61 -0.19
C LEU A 273 -8.89 10.59 -0.36
N ALA A 274 -8.19 10.54 -1.49
CA ALA A 274 -7.10 11.46 -1.81
C ALA A 274 -7.56 12.93 -2.02
N LYS A 275 -8.86 13.19 -2.16
CA LYS A 275 -9.41 14.56 -2.24
C LYS A 275 -9.79 15.14 -0.87
N MET A 276 -10.05 14.29 0.12
CA MET A 276 -10.52 14.70 1.45
C MET A 276 -9.59 15.67 2.19
N PRO A 277 -8.25 15.55 2.15
CA PRO A 277 -7.36 16.48 2.87
C PRO A 277 -7.50 17.94 2.43
N GLY A 278 -7.98 18.19 1.21
CA GLY A 278 -8.22 19.54 0.67
C GLY A 278 -9.59 20.14 1.03
N ASP A 279 -10.51 19.34 1.58
CA ASP A 279 -11.89 19.73 1.90
C ASP A 279 -12.10 20.16 3.36
N TYR A 280 -11.08 20.04 4.22
CA TYR A 280 -11.07 20.61 5.58
C TYR A 280 -10.86 22.14 5.52
N ARG A 281 -11.75 22.85 4.83
CA ARG A 281 -11.92 24.30 4.99
C ARG A 281 -13.00 24.52 6.04
N PRO A 282 -12.71 25.15 7.20
CA PRO A 282 -13.78 25.65 8.04
C PRO A 282 -14.66 26.57 7.20
N ALA A 283 -15.98 26.38 7.25
CA ALA A 283 -16.96 27.06 6.42
C ALA A 283 -16.99 28.57 6.70
N SER A 284 -16.06 29.32 6.12
CA SER A 284 -16.07 30.78 6.03
C SER A 284 -15.02 31.22 5.02
N GLY A 285 -15.46 31.78 3.90
CA GLY A 285 -14.57 32.47 2.95
C GLY A 285 -14.69 31.96 1.51
N LYS A 286 -15.56 32.60 0.74
CA LYS A 286 -15.50 32.56 -0.72
C LYS A 286 -14.22 33.28 -1.18
N SER A 287 -13.31 32.61 -1.87
CA SER A 287 -12.27 33.26 -2.69
C SER A 287 -12.00 32.35 -3.90
N LYS A 288 -12.47 32.71 -5.11
CA LYS A 288 -11.80 33.60 -6.08
C LYS A 288 -10.29 33.39 -6.11
N ILE A 289 -9.86 32.67 -7.15
CA ILE A 289 -8.48 32.51 -7.61
C ILE A 289 -7.82 33.88 -7.70
N HIS A 290 -6.77 34.12 -6.91
CA HIS A 290 -5.90 35.27 -7.05
C HIS A 290 -4.50 34.78 -7.42
N LEU A 291 -4.13 34.93 -8.70
CA LEU A 291 -2.74 34.86 -9.13
C LEU A 291 -2.01 36.10 -8.58
N HIS A 292 -0.96 35.92 -7.79
CA HIS A 292 -0.07 37.01 -7.41
C HIS A 292 1.13 37.08 -8.38
N ILE A 293 1.01 37.96 -9.37
CA ILE A 293 2.15 38.68 -9.97
C ILE A 293 2.24 40.00 -9.22
N GLY A 294 3.32 40.24 -8.48
CA GLY A 294 3.50 41.54 -7.82
C GLY A 294 4.54 41.53 -6.70
N LYS A 295 5.57 42.34 -6.90
CA LYS A 295 6.74 42.58 -6.05
C LYS A 295 6.38 43.59 -4.96
N SER A 296 6.42 43.23 -3.68
CA SER A 296 6.60 44.19 -2.58
C SER A 296 7.22 43.51 -1.35
N LYS A 297 8.03 44.30 -0.67
CA LYS A 297 8.92 43.97 0.44
C LYS A 297 8.23 44.49 1.69
N ASP A 298 7.87 43.61 2.63
CA ASP A 298 7.92 43.91 4.07
C ASP A 298 7.75 42.62 4.91
N ARG A 299 8.53 42.59 5.99
CA ARG A 299 8.53 41.57 7.05
C ARG A 299 7.46 41.95 8.08
N ASP A 300 6.48 41.08 8.32
CA ASP A 300 6.19 40.52 9.65
C ASP A 300 4.99 39.55 9.62
N SER A 301 5.02 38.60 10.56
CA SER A 301 4.00 37.60 10.96
C SER A 301 3.50 36.59 9.90
N ALA A 302 4.32 35.56 9.70
CA ALA A 302 3.91 34.28 9.13
C ALA A 302 2.94 33.54 10.07
N VAL A 303 1.64 33.79 9.94
CA VAL A 303 0.62 32.77 10.22
C VAL A 303 0.18 32.24 8.86
N ARG A 304 0.92 31.25 8.35
CA ARG A 304 0.53 30.54 7.14
C ARG A 304 -0.62 29.61 7.49
N ASP A 305 -1.81 30.03 7.05
CA ASP A 305 -2.96 29.22 6.65
C ASP A 305 -2.77 27.70 6.84
N GLU A 306 -3.37 27.13 7.89
CA GLU A 306 -3.47 25.69 8.15
C GLU A 306 -4.50 25.02 7.19
N GLY A 307 -4.38 25.30 5.88
CA GLY A 307 -5.06 24.55 4.84
C GLY A 307 -4.23 23.31 4.51
N GLY A 308 -4.78 22.11 4.76
CA GLY A 308 -4.12 20.84 4.47
C GLY A 308 -3.47 20.85 3.08
N GLU A 309 -2.18 20.50 3.00
CA GLU A 309 -1.48 20.46 1.71
C GLU A 309 -2.22 19.50 0.77
N GLU A 310 -2.45 19.91 -0.48
CA GLU A 310 -3.19 19.10 -1.45
C GLU A 310 -2.38 17.85 -1.84
N VAL A 311 -3.04 16.72 -2.07
CA VAL A 311 -2.38 15.53 -2.62
C VAL A 311 -1.86 15.79 -4.03
N ALA A 312 -0.65 15.29 -4.32
CA ALA A 312 0.03 15.45 -5.60
C ALA A 312 -0.91 15.18 -6.80
N PRO A 313 -0.97 16.09 -7.79
CA PRO A 313 -1.88 15.96 -8.93
C PRO A 313 -1.58 14.72 -9.78
N GLU A 314 -0.33 14.27 -9.83
CA GLU A 314 0.09 13.03 -10.51
C GLU A 314 -0.65 11.80 -9.96
N LEU A 315 -0.68 11.64 -8.64
CA LEU A 315 -1.38 10.53 -7.98
C LEU A 315 -2.89 10.58 -8.23
N ARG A 316 -3.51 11.76 -8.10
CA ARG A 316 -4.96 11.92 -8.34
C ARG A 316 -5.33 11.63 -9.79
N ARG A 317 -4.47 12.02 -10.74
CA ARG A 317 -4.63 11.72 -12.15
C ARG A 317 -4.53 10.22 -12.39
N TYR A 318 -3.47 9.57 -11.90
CA TYR A 318 -3.31 8.11 -11.99
C TYR A 318 -4.55 7.34 -11.50
N LEU A 319 -5.05 7.69 -10.31
CA LEU A 319 -6.24 7.06 -9.73
C LEU A 319 -7.50 7.25 -10.59
N ALA A 320 -7.72 8.44 -11.13
CA ALA A 320 -8.87 8.72 -12.01
C ALA A 320 -8.78 7.91 -13.32
N GLU A 321 -7.57 7.86 -13.85
CA GLU A 321 -7.23 7.27 -15.12
C GLU A 321 -7.30 5.73 -15.10
N GLU A 322 -6.81 5.09 -14.06
CA GLU A 322 -6.92 3.64 -13.87
C GLU A 322 -8.34 3.22 -13.50
N ALA A 323 -9.07 4.03 -12.71
CA ALA A 323 -10.50 3.78 -12.46
C ALA A 323 -11.30 3.73 -13.77
N ALA A 324 -11.12 4.73 -14.63
CA ALA A 324 -11.78 4.79 -15.93
C ALA A 324 -11.34 3.64 -16.86
N PHE A 325 -10.05 3.32 -16.89
CA PHE A 325 -9.51 2.23 -17.71
C PHE A 325 -10.11 0.88 -17.30
N HIS A 326 -10.13 0.57 -16.00
CA HIS A 326 -10.70 -0.68 -15.50
C HIS A 326 -12.23 -0.73 -15.69
N ALA A 327 -12.94 0.40 -15.59
CA ALA A 327 -14.37 0.44 -15.89
C ALA A 327 -14.66 0.13 -17.37
N ALA A 328 -13.85 0.66 -18.30
CA ALA A 328 -13.95 0.34 -19.72
C ALA A 328 -13.63 -1.14 -20.01
N LEU A 329 -12.62 -1.72 -19.36
CA LEU A 329 -12.31 -3.15 -19.48
C LEU A 329 -13.41 -4.04 -18.91
N ALA A 330 -14.03 -3.66 -17.80
CA ALA A 330 -15.20 -4.37 -17.30
C ALA A 330 -16.32 -4.42 -18.35
N ARG A 331 -16.63 -3.30 -18.99
CA ARG A 331 -17.65 -3.22 -20.05
C ARG A 331 -17.26 -4.04 -21.27
N LYS A 332 -15.98 -4.01 -21.68
CA LYS A 332 -15.45 -4.91 -22.74
C LYS A 332 -15.82 -6.35 -22.43
N TRP A 333 -15.48 -6.82 -21.23
CA TRP A 333 -15.70 -8.21 -20.85
C TRP A 333 -17.16 -8.59 -20.62
N LEU A 334 -18.02 -7.65 -20.18
CA LEU A 334 -19.48 -7.86 -20.17
C LEU A 334 -20.04 -7.99 -21.59
N GLY A 335 -19.55 -7.19 -22.54
CA GLY A 335 -19.94 -7.30 -23.94
C GLY A 335 -19.48 -8.61 -24.59
N VAL A 336 -18.23 -9.03 -24.32
CA VAL A 336 -17.72 -10.33 -24.75
C VAL A 336 -18.52 -11.48 -24.12
N ASP A 337 -18.85 -11.40 -22.83
CA ASP A 337 -19.69 -12.42 -22.17
C ASP A 337 -21.07 -12.55 -22.83
N ALA A 338 -21.72 -11.41 -23.12
CA ALA A 338 -22.99 -11.39 -23.84
C ALA A 338 -22.89 -11.98 -25.25
N GLY A 339 -21.75 -11.78 -25.94
CA GLY A 339 -21.52 -12.31 -27.28
C GLY A 339 -21.19 -13.80 -27.33
N GLU A 340 -20.43 -14.32 -26.35
CA GLU A 340 -20.03 -15.73 -26.29
C GLU A 340 -21.09 -16.62 -25.64
N ASN A 341 -21.71 -16.16 -24.55
CA ASN A 341 -22.62 -16.96 -23.71
C ASN A 341 -24.10 -16.57 -23.87
N GLY A 342 -24.40 -15.55 -24.68
CA GLY A 342 -25.75 -15.02 -24.86
C GLY A 342 -26.46 -15.47 -26.14
N ASP A 343 -25.83 -16.33 -26.92
CA ASP A 343 -26.28 -16.81 -28.23
C ASP A 343 -26.83 -15.65 -29.11
N THR A 344 -27.83 -15.92 -29.94
CA THR A 344 -28.51 -14.91 -30.75
C THR A 344 -29.41 -13.98 -29.90
N ALA A 345 -29.67 -14.28 -28.64
CA ALA A 345 -30.58 -13.47 -27.81
C ALA A 345 -29.92 -12.18 -27.28
N LYS A 346 -28.58 -12.16 -27.13
CA LYS A 346 -27.86 -11.01 -26.53
C LYS A 346 -26.90 -10.30 -27.49
N GLY A 347 -27.01 -10.53 -28.80
CA GLY A 347 -26.15 -9.89 -29.80
C GLY A 347 -26.15 -8.35 -29.71
N GLY A 348 -27.32 -7.74 -29.50
CA GLY A 348 -27.47 -6.30 -29.33
C GLY A 348 -26.79 -5.77 -28.06
N ILE A 349 -26.91 -6.52 -26.94
CA ILE A 349 -26.26 -6.19 -25.65
C ILE A 349 -24.73 -6.25 -25.80
N ALA A 350 -24.21 -7.26 -26.48
CA ALA A 350 -22.77 -7.41 -26.75
C ALA A 350 -22.22 -6.20 -27.52
N VAL A 351 -22.88 -5.81 -28.61
CA VAL A 351 -22.53 -4.63 -29.40
C VAL A 351 -22.58 -3.36 -28.56
N ALA A 352 -23.63 -3.19 -27.73
CA ALA A 352 -23.83 -1.99 -26.95
C ALA A 352 -22.73 -1.79 -25.87
N PHE A 353 -22.39 -2.85 -25.12
CA PHE A 353 -21.30 -2.79 -24.14
C PHE A 353 -19.92 -2.56 -24.79
N LEU A 354 -19.65 -3.19 -25.93
CA LEU A 354 -18.37 -3.02 -26.64
C LEU A 354 -18.25 -1.62 -27.27
N ALA A 355 -19.34 -1.07 -27.82
CA ALA A 355 -19.37 0.30 -28.30
C ALA A 355 -19.14 1.31 -27.17
N TRP A 356 -19.72 1.05 -25.99
CA TRP A 356 -19.46 1.86 -24.80
C TRP A 356 -18.00 1.78 -24.35
N ALA A 357 -17.45 0.58 -24.19
CA ALA A 357 -16.05 0.37 -23.83
C ALA A 357 -15.09 1.06 -24.81
N LYS A 358 -15.37 0.97 -26.11
CA LYS A 358 -14.59 1.65 -27.15
C LYS A 358 -14.56 3.16 -26.94
N LYS A 359 -15.73 3.79 -26.76
CA LYS A 359 -15.85 5.24 -26.56
C LYS A 359 -15.02 5.71 -25.35
N GLU A 360 -15.11 5.01 -24.23
CA GLU A 360 -14.35 5.38 -23.03
C GLU A 360 -12.84 5.22 -23.19
N LEU A 361 -12.39 4.19 -23.91
CA LEU A 361 -10.97 4.03 -24.23
C LEU A 361 -10.48 5.12 -25.21
N GLU A 362 -11.30 5.55 -26.17
CA GLU A 362 -11.01 6.68 -27.05
C GLU A 362 -10.86 7.99 -26.26
N ASP A 363 -11.78 8.25 -25.34
CA ASP A 363 -11.73 9.40 -24.43
C ASP A 363 -10.44 9.37 -23.60
N LEU A 364 -10.06 8.22 -23.04
CA LEU A 364 -8.82 8.05 -22.27
C LEU A 364 -7.55 8.22 -23.11
N LYS A 365 -7.57 7.84 -24.39
CA LYS A 365 -6.44 7.99 -25.32
C LYS A 365 -6.18 9.47 -25.65
N SER A 366 -7.21 10.30 -25.64
CA SER A 366 -7.18 11.70 -26.08
C SER A 366 -6.68 12.71 -25.04
N GLY A 367 -6.44 12.30 -23.78
CA GLY A 367 -6.18 13.20 -22.66
C GLY A 367 -5.14 14.29 -22.95
N THR A 368 -5.49 15.54 -22.69
CA THR A 368 -4.77 16.79 -23.05
C THR A 368 -4.15 17.47 -21.82
N GLY A 369 -3.00 16.98 -21.35
CA GLY A 369 -2.19 17.68 -20.34
C GLY A 369 -0.92 18.30 -20.93
N VAL A 370 -0.53 19.49 -20.47
CA VAL A 370 0.84 20.02 -20.64
C VAL A 370 1.74 19.30 -19.65
N LEU A 371 2.87 18.76 -20.12
CA LEU A 371 3.80 17.94 -19.34
C LEU A 371 4.93 18.80 -18.80
N ASN A 372 5.31 18.59 -17.54
CA ASN A 372 6.35 19.37 -16.89
C ASN A 372 7.64 18.56 -16.61
N SER A 373 7.66 17.24 -16.85
CA SER A 373 8.87 16.42 -16.68
C SER A 373 8.96 15.23 -17.65
N ASP A 374 10.18 14.78 -17.94
CA ASP A 374 10.45 13.62 -18.81
C ASP A 374 9.87 12.32 -18.24
N ARG A 375 9.92 12.15 -16.91
CA ARG A 375 9.30 11.02 -16.20
C ARG A 375 7.80 10.94 -16.45
N GLU A 376 7.13 12.08 -16.38
CA GLU A 376 5.69 12.18 -16.59
C GLU A 376 5.31 11.90 -18.04
N LYS A 377 6.17 12.31 -18.98
CA LYS A 377 6.01 12.01 -20.41
C LYS A 377 6.10 10.50 -20.67
N GLU A 378 7.13 9.85 -20.17
CA GLU A 378 7.33 8.41 -20.36
C GLU A 378 6.16 7.59 -19.77
N MET A 379 5.72 7.93 -18.55
CA MET A 379 4.59 7.26 -17.92
C MET A 379 3.30 7.41 -18.74
N ARG A 380 3.08 8.58 -19.34
CA ARG A 380 1.92 8.84 -20.19
C ARG A 380 1.99 8.11 -21.53
N GLU A 381 3.16 8.03 -22.16
CA GLU A 381 3.36 7.27 -23.40
C GLU A 381 3.05 5.79 -23.17
N ARG A 382 3.66 5.17 -22.15
CA ARG A 382 3.39 3.77 -21.77
C ARG A 382 1.90 3.51 -21.51
N ARG A 383 1.21 4.48 -20.89
CA ARG A 383 -0.24 4.40 -20.65
C ARG A 383 -1.04 4.51 -21.94
N ARG A 384 -0.68 5.42 -22.85
CA ARG A 384 -1.32 5.57 -24.15
C ARG A 384 -1.18 4.30 -25.00
N ASP A 385 -0.03 3.64 -24.92
CA ASP A 385 0.21 2.37 -25.59
C ASP A 385 -0.69 1.28 -25.01
N LYS A 386 -0.76 1.15 -23.68
CA LYS A 386 -1.69 0.24 -22.98
C LYS A 386 -3.15 0.47 -23.41
N VAL A 387 -3.61 1.72 -23.45
CA VAL A 387 -4.98 2.06 -23.89
C VAL A 387 -5.20 1.71 -25.36
N THR A 388 -4.20 1.96 -26.21
CA THR A 388 -4.30 1.69 -27.66
C THR A 388 -4.41 0.19 -27.94
N GLN A 389 -3.60 -0.64 -27.27
CA GLN A 389 -3.68 -2.09 -27.39
C GLN A 389 -5.06 -2.63 -26.98
N GLU A 390 -5.63 -2.14 -25.89
CA GLU A 390 -6.96 -2.57 -25.45
C GLU A 390 -8.06 -2.09 -26.40
N LEU A 391 -7.93 -0.89 -26.96
CA LEU A 391 -8.83 -0.34 -27.95
C LEU A 391 -8.82 -1.18 -29.24
N GLU A 392 -7.65 -1.66 -29.68
CA GLU A 392 -7.54 -2.61 -30.79
C GLU A 392 -8.29 -3.91 -30.49
N SER A 393 -8.07 -4.48 -29.29
CA SER A 393 -8.79 -5.68 -28.84
C SER A 393 -10.31 -5.48 -28.83
N VAL A 394 -10.81 -4.37 -28.27
CA VAL A 394 -12.24 -4.04 -28.26
C VAL A 394 -12.79 -3.93 -29.68
N ASN A 395 -12.06 -3.30 -30.61
CA ASN A 395 -12.51 -3.18 -32.00
C ASN A 395 -12.64 -4.53 -32.71
N VAL A 396 -11.75 -5.48 -32.44
CA VAL A 396 -11.83 -6.84 -33.01
C VAL A 396 -13.11 -7.53 -32.55
N PHE A 397 -13.39 -7.54 -31.24
CA PHE A 397 -14.63 -8.12 -30.71
C PHE A 397 -15.89 -7.39 -31.19
N LEU A 398 -15.88 -6.05 -31.17
CA LEU A 398 -17.00 -5.24 -31.62
C LEU A 398 -17.36 -5.55 -33.08
N ARG A 399 -16.36 -5.66 -33.96
CA ARG A 399 -16.59 -6.01 -35.36
C ARG A 399 -17.19 -7.41 -35.50
N GLY A 400 -16.66 -8.38 -34.76
CA GLY A 400 -17.14 -9.77 -34.79
C GLY A 400 -18.61 -9.88 -34.36
N TYR A 401 -18.93 -9.41 -33.16
CA TYR A 401 -20.30 -9.53 -32.64
C TYR A 401 -21.29 -8.60 -33.35
N LYS A 402 -20.84 -7.44 -33.85
CA LYS A 402 -21.70 -6.59 -34.69
C LYS A 402 -22.07 -7.31 -35.98
N ASN A 403 -21.11 -7.90 -36.68
CA ASN A 403 -21.39 -8.67 -37.88
C ASN A 403 -22.37 -9.82 -37.59
N MET A 404 -22.17 -10.56 -36.49
CA MET A 404 -23.09 -11.63 -36.10
C MET A 404 -24.48 -11.10 -35.73
N ASN A 405 -24.57 -9.94 -35.08
CA ASN A 405 -25.85 -9.32 -34.77
C ASN A 405 -26.59 -8.85 -36.03
N ASP A 406 -25.87 -8.22 -36.96
CA ASP A 406 -26.44 -7.63 -38.17
C ASP A 406 -26.81 -8.69 -39.23
N THR A 407 -26.30 -9.93 -39.11
CA THR A 407 -26.53 -11.00 -40.10
C THR A 407 -27.33 -12.20 -39.58
N VAL A 408 -27.28 -12.48 -38.26
CA VAL A 408 -27.89 -13.68 -37.67
C VAL A 408 -28.89 -13.31 -36.57
N ALA A 409 -28.48 -12.49 -35.61
CA ALA A 409 -29.25 -12.32 -34.37
C ALA A 409 -30.36 -11.26 -34.46
N PHE A 410 -30.14 -10.21 -35.25
CA PHE A 410 -31.03 -9.06 -35.47
C PHE A 410 -31.59 -8.44 -34.19
N GLN A 411 -30.83 -8.47 -33.10
CA GLN A 411 -31.28 -7.92 -31.82
C GLN A 411 -31.11 -6.39 -31.80
N PRO A 412 -32.06 -5.64 -31.21
CA PRO A 412 -31.91 -4.21 -31.02
C PRO A 412 -30.74 -3.92 -30.07
N VAL A 413 -30.01 -2.83 -30.35
CA VAL A 413 -28.90 -2.37 -29.51
C VAL A 413 -29.46 -1.47 -28.40
N PRO A 414 -29.46 -1.90 -27.12
CA PRO A 414 -30.04 -1.13 -26.02
C PRO A 414 -29.23 0.14 -25.71
N PRO A 415 -29.86 1.17 -25.13
CA PRO A 415 -29.19 2.39 -24.68
C PRO A 415 -28.33 2.16 -23.42
N GLN A 416 -27.38 3.06 -23.16
CA GLN A 416 -26.44 2.94 -22.02
C GLN A 416 -27.13 2.91 -20.65
N SER A 417 -28.27 3.60 -20.48
CA SER A 417 -29.02 3.64 -19.22
C SER A 417 -29.53 2.26 -18.79
N GLU A 418 -29.96 1.44 -19.75
CA GLU A 418 -30.43 0.07 -19.51
C GLU A 418 -29.26 -0.84 -19.16
N LEU A 419 -28.15 -0.72 -19.89
CA LEU A 419 -26.93 -1.49 -19.61
C LEU A 419 -26.37 -1.21 -18.22
N GLN A 420 -26.41 0.05 -17.77
CA GLN A 420 -25.90 0.46 -16.47
C GLN A 420 -26.59 -0.29 -15.32
N ALA A 421 -27.89 -0.59 -15.45
CA ALA A 421 -28.64 -1.36 -14.46
C ALA A 421 -28.27 -2.86 -14.46
N ALA A 422 -27.70 -3.37 -15.55
CA ALA A 422 -27.28 -4.76 -15.69
C ALA A 422 -25.83 -5.03 -15.23
N ILE A 423 -25.09 -4.00 -14.82
CA ILE A 423 -23.69 -4.15 -14.36
C ILE A 423 -23.67 -4.86 -12.99
N PRO A 424 -23.00 -6.02 -12.85
CA PRO A 424 -22.95 -6.74 -11.59
C PRO A 424 -22.00 -6.09 -10.57
N ALA A 425 -22.00 -6.60 -9.34
CA ALA A 425 -20.98 -6.23 -8.35
C ALA A 425 -19.59 -6.77 -8.72
N GLY A 426 -18.55 -6.04 -8.29
CA GLY A 426 -17.16 -6.45 -8.40
C GLY A 426 -16.81 -7.69 -7.56
N ARG A 427 -15.65 -8.28 -7.84
CA ARG A 427 -15.09 -9.40 -7.07
C ARG A 427 -13.58 -9.25 -6.91
N LEU A 428 -13.07 -9.47 -5.69
CA LEU A 428 -11.65 -9.59 -5.41
C LEU A 428 -11.15 -11.02 -5.68
N ALA A 429 -9.97 -11.12 -6.30
CA ALA A 429 -9.20 -12.36 -6.43
C ALA A 429 -7.97 -12.36 -5.50
N VAL A 430 -7.56 -11.19 -5.02
CA VAL A 430 -6.47 -11.01 -4.06
C VAL A 430 -6.97 -10.35 -2.78
N THR A 431 -6.28 -10.61 -1.68
CA THR A 431 -6.59 -10.02 -0.38
C THR A 431 -5.40 -9.21 0.13
N VAL A 432 -5.68 -8.27 1.02
CA VAL A 432 -4.62 -7.58 1.76
C VAL A 432 -3.91 -8.61 2.63
N ARG A 433 -2.57 -8.54 2.67
CA ARG A 433 -1.77 -9.34 3.60
C ARG A 433 -1.49 -8.51 4.84
N PRO A 434 -2.10 -8.80 6.00
CA PRO A 434 -1.88 -8.01 7.21
C PRO A 434 -0.39 -7.87 7.52
N TYR A 435 0.02 -6.66 7.89
CA TYR A 435 1.39 -6.42 8.29
C TYR A 435 1.64 -7.08 9.65
N ALA A 436 2.62 -7.98 9.69
CA ALA A 436 3.13 -8.55 10.94
C ALA A 436 4.29 -7.67 11.40
N LYS A 437 4.15 -7.05 12.58
CA LYS A 437 5.24 -6.32 13.21
C LYS A 437 6.45 -7.27 13.37
N PRO A 438 7.67 -6.85 12.99
CA PRO A 438 8.84 -7.66 13.28
C PRO A 438 9.05 -7.73 14.79
N THR A 439 9.66 -8.83 15.23
CA THR A 439 10.13 -8.95 16.61
C THR A 439 11.16 -7.85 16.89
N PRO A 440 11.02 -7.09 17.99
CA PRO A 440 12.03 -6.13 18.44
C PRO A 440 13.42 -6.80 18.51
N ALA A 441 14.46 -6.12 18.04
CA ALA A 441 15.83 -6.63 18.08
C ALA A 441 16.38 -6.77 19.50
N PHE A 442 16.01 -5.85 20.39
CA PHE A 442 16.36 -5.79 21.81
C PHE A 442 15.21 -5.23 22.66
N GLY A 443 15.35 -5.27 23.99
CA GLY A 443 14.39 -4.70 24.93
C GLY A 443 13.06 -5.47 24.99
N PRO A 444 12.02 -4.88 25.61
CA PRO A 444 10.73 -5.53 25.81
C PRO A 444 10.12 -6.08 24.50
N GLY A 445 9.76 -7.37 24.53
CA GLY A 445 9.23 -8.11 23.38
C GLY A 445 10.28 -8.71 22.45
N SER A 446 11.58 -8.46 22.66
CA SER A 446 12.65 -9.20 21.99
C SER A 446 12.79 -10.62 22.54
N VAL A 447 13.37 -11.53 21.74
CA VAL A 447 13.60 -12.92 22.15
C VAL A 447 14.46 -12.99 23.41
N GLU A 448 15.52 -12.19 23.47
CA GLU A 448 16.45 -12.17 24.60
C GLU A 448 15.80 -11.63 25.88
N TYR A 449 14.94 -10.61 25.77
CA TYR A 449 14.20 -10.08 26.91
C TYR A 449 13.22 -11.11 27.47
N ILE A 450 12.47 -11.80 26.60
CA ILE A 450 11.55 -12.87 27.00
C ILE A 450 12.31 -14.01 27.67
N ARG A 451 13.46 -14.40 27.13
CA ARG A 451 14.33 -15.42 27.72
C ARG A 451 14.79 -15.04 29.12
N ARG A 452 15.31 -13.81 29.29
CA ARG A 452 15.75 -13.30 30.59
C ARG A 452 14.61 -13.26 31.62
N GLN A 453 13.40 -12.89 31.19
CA GLN A 453 12.23 -12.89 32.05
C GLN A 453 11.83 -14.30 32.48
N ALA A 454 11.86 -15.28 31.56
CA ALA A 454 11.60 -16.68 31.87
C ALA A 454 12.63 -17.24 32.87
N GLU A 455 13.93 -16.98 32.65
CA GLU A 455 15.01 -17.39 33.56
C GLU A 455 14.84 -16.78 34.97
N GLN A 456 14.42 -15.51 35.06
CA GLN A 456 14.16 -14.86 36.35
C GLN A 456 12.96 -15.46 37.08
N LEU A 457 11.91 -15.87 36.36
CA LEU A 457 10.75 -16.52 36.94
C LEU A 457 11.09 -17.93 37.42
N GLU A 458 11.82 -18.72 36.63
CA GLU A 458 12.32 -20.04 37.04
C GLU A 458 13.20 -19.96 38.29
N LEU A 459 14.10 -18.97 38.36
CA LEU A 459 14.92 -18.73 39.55
C LEU A 459 14.07 -18.33 40.76
N ALA A 460 13.05 -17.49 40.57
CA ALA A 460 12.14 -17.10 41.66
C ALA A 460 11.29 -18.27 42.16
N GLU A 461 10.85 -19.16 41.27
CA GLU A 461 10.15 -20.39 41.63
C GLU A 461 11.05 -21.32 42.44
N LEU A 462 12.29 -21.53 42.01
CA LEU A 462 13.28 -22.34 42.74
C LEU A 462 13.59 -21.76 44.13
N MET A 463 13.73 -20.44 44.25
CA MET A 463 13.93 -19.78 45.55
C MET A 463 12.71 -19.91 46.46
N SER A 464 11.49 -19.88 45.90
CA SER A 464 10.25 -20.10 46.65
C SER A 464 10.09 -21.55 47.12
N GLU A 465 10.56 -22.53 46.33
CA GLU A 465 10.59 -23.94 46.73
C GLU A 465 11.67 -24.25 47.77
N GLU A 466 12.82 -23.56 47.73
CA GLU A 466 13.84 -23.66 48.77
C GLU A 466 13.33 -23.10 50.10
N ASP A 467 12.67 -21.93 50.11
CA ASP A 467 12.08 -21.35 51.33
C ASP A 467 10.98 -22.22 51.97
N VAL A 468 10.20 -22.94 51.15
CA VAL A 468 9.22 -23.93 51.65
C VAL A 468 9.90 -25.17 52.24
N LYS A 469 11.07 -25.57 51.72
CA LYS A 469 11.86 -26.69 52.27
C LYS A 469 12.61 -26.30 53.55
N THR A 470 13.05 -25.04 53.71
CA THR A 470 13.68 -24.56 54.95
C THR A 470 12.67 -24.43 56.09
N HIS A 471 11.40 -24.12 55.81
CA HIS A 471 10.34 -24.09 56.84
C HIS A 471 9.85 -25.47 57.28
N HIS A 472 10.16 -26.56 56.56
CA HIS A 472 9.72 -27.92 56.92
C HIS A 472 10.73 -28.73 57.76
N ILE A 473 11.91 -28.19 58.08
CA ILE A 473 12.97 -28.89 58.86
C ILE A 473 13.00 -28.48 60.34
N THR A 474 12.19 -27.51 60.78
CA THR A 474 12.15 -27.06 62.18
C THR A 474 10.85 -27.38 62.92
N ASP A 475 10.22 -28.53 62.69
CA ASP A 475 9.16 -29.02 63.59
C ASP A 475 9.16 -30.56 63.66
N THR A 476 10.12 -31.12 64.42
CA THR A 476 10.02 -32.48 64.95
C THR A 476 10.53 -32.56 66.39
N VAL A 477 9.65 -32.25 67.37
CA VAL A 477 9.59 -32.93 68.67
C VAL A 477 8.11 -33.08 69.08
N SER A 478 7.76 -34.29 69.52
CA SER A 478 6.40 -34.85 69.65
C SER A 478 5.69 -34.53 70.98
N SER A 479 4.35 -34.55 70.99
CA SER A 479 3.57 -35.27 72.03
C SER A 479 2.17 -35.70 71.54
N GLN A 480 1.93 -37.02 71.67
CA GLN A 480 0.66 -37.77 71.65
C GLN A 480 -0.46 -37.11 72.50
N THR A 481 -1.79 -37.26 72.34
CA THR A 481 -2.65 -38.42 71.98
C THR A 481 -4.13 -37.97 71.87
N ALA A 482 -4.95 -38.79 71.16
CA ALA A 482 -6.38 -39.10 71.40
C ALA A 482 -7.48 -38.59 70.42
N GLY A 483 -8.21 -39.56 69.83
CA GLY A 483 -9.62 -39.49 69.40
C GLY A 483 -9.88 -38.98 67.97
N SER A 484 -10.07 -39.83 66.96
CA SER A 484 -11.28 -40.58 66.59
C SER A 484 -12.13 -39.93 65.48
N TYR A 485 -12.07 -40.57 64.30
CA TYR A 485 -13.19 -40.94 63.40
C TYR A 485 -14.06 -39.89 62.66
N ALA A 486 -14.15 -40.12 61.34
CA ALA A 486 -15.29 -39.95 60.40
C ALA A 486 -15.25 -38.79 59.39
N GLY A 487 -15.37 -39.14 58.10
CA GLY A 487 -16.06 -38.29 57.13
C GLY A 487 -15.34 -38.03 55.82
N GLU A 488 -15.13 -39.09 55.03
CA GLU A 488 -14.95 -39.04 53.59
C GLU A 488 -16.13 -38.29 52.92
N GLY A 489 -15.87 -37.48 51.89
CA GLY A 489 -16.93 -36.71 51.22
C GLY A 489 -16.45 -35.88 50.02
N SER A 490 -16.07 -36.55 48.95
CA SER A 490 -16.00 -36.02 47.58
C SER A 490 -17.37 -35.54 47.09
N TYR A 491 -17.50 -34.36 46.48
CA TYR A 491 -18.50 -34.10 45.43
C TYR A 491 -18.01 -32.98 44.48
N PHE A 492 -17.88 -33.39 43.20
CA PHE A 492 -18.06 -32.68 41.91
C PHE A 492 -17.46 -31.29 41.67
#